data_AF-A0A2G4JML3-F1
#
_entry.id   AF-A0A2G4JML3-F1
#
_cell.length_a   1.000
_cell.length_b   1.000
_cell.length_c   1.000
_cell.angle_alpha   90.00
_cell.angle_beta   90.00
_cell.angle_gamma   90.00
#
_symmetry.space_group_name_H-M   'P 1'
#
loop_
_entity.id
_entity.type
_entity.pdbx_description
1 polymer ?
#
loop_
_entity_poly.entity_id
_entity_poly.type
_entity_poly.pdbx_seq_one_letter_code
_entity_poly.pdbx_strand_id
1 'polypeptide(L)'
;MIRVLATLAIALALSACAARTPPRPTGTAGPDPSATEAFISATTACRGFRSLTGELSLSGRAAGERIRGRVIAGLEAGGSVRLEGVAPFGPPVFILAGKAEKATLLLPREHRVLKDTAVAAVLERLTGLALGADDLRLMVSGCLADHAAPAEGRQWPGGWQAVTLGPDRVAYLRLQQRRPVVVAADYGPWRVDYSEHRSGYPRVVRVRRTGDATTDVTARVGELEVNTTINPLAFTLDVPLAADPMTLDELRSVAPLVPKEP
;
A
#
# COMPACT_ATOMS: atom_id res chain seq x y z
N MET A 1 -45.80 -42.75 -19.84
CA MET A 1 -45.55 -41.84 -18.71
C MET A 1 -44.48 -42.45 -17.81
N ILE A 2 -43.20 -42.13 -18.07
CA ILE A 2 -42.04 -42.61 -17.29
C ILE A 2 -41.05 -41.44 -17.18
N ARG A 3 -40.69 -41.09 -15.93
CA ARG A 3 -39.66 -40.15 -15.49
C ARG A 3 -38.28 -40.79 -15.61
N VAL A 4 -37.25 -40.09 -16.09
CA VAL A 4 -35.84 -40.09 -15.60
C VAL A 4 -35.16 -38.85 -16.23
N LEU A 5 -35.06 -37.71 -15.55
CA LEU A 5 -33.89 -37.23 -14.78
C LEU A 5 -32.52 -37.45 -15.45
N ALA A 6 -32.02 -36.42 -16.13
CA ALA A 6 -30.59 -36.24 -16.36
C ALA A 6 -30.26 -34.75 -16.42
N THR A 7 -30.46 -34.06 -15.30
CA THR A 7 -29.96 -32.69 -15.10
C THR A 7 -28.46 -32.80 -14.87
N LEU A 8 -27.69 -32.58 -15.94
CA LEU A 8 -26.23 -32.60 -15.93
C LEU A 8 -25.73 -31.42 -15.08
N ALA A 9 -25.38 -31.68 -13.82
CA ALA A 9 -24.75 -30.73 -12.93
C ALA A 9 -23.31 -30.46 -13.42
N ILE A 10 -23.15 -29.47 -14.28
CA ILE A 10 -21.84 -28.90 -14.62
C ILE A 10 -21.37 -28.13 -13.39
N ALA A 11 -20.58 -28.78 -12.56
CA ALA A 11 -19.79 -28.15 -11.52
C ALA A 11 -18.76 -27.22 -12.19
N LEU A 12 -19.12 -25.94 -12.35
CA LEU A 12 -18.16 -24.89 -12.65
C LEU A 12 -17.17 -24.82 -11.50
N ALA A 13 -16.02 -25.46 -11.68
CA ALA A 13 -14.82 -25.16 -10.92
C ALA A 13 -14.41 -23.72 -11.26
N LEU A 14 -14.97 -22.77 -10.52
CA LEU A 14 -14.44 -21.41 -10.42
C LEU A 14 -13.07 -21.53 -9.76
N SER A 15 -12.05 -21.76 -10.59
CA SER A 15 -10.68 -21.52 -10.23
C SER A 15 -10.59 -20.06 -9.81
N ALA A 16 -10.59 -19.83 -8.50
CA ALA A 16 -10.22 -18.56 -7.93
C ALA A 16 -8.79 -18.27 -8.39
N CYS A 17 -8.67 -17.53 -9.49
CA CYS A 17 -7.44 -16.87 -9.91
C CYS A 17 -7.13 -15.78 -8.89
N ALA A 18 -6.77 -16.18 -7.66
CA ALA A 18 -5.89 -15.37 -6.86
C ALA A 18 -4.58 -15.33 -7.65
N ALA A 19 -4.36 -14.23 -8.37
CA ALA A 19 -3.13 -14.00 -9.12
C ALA A 19 -1.95 -14.31 -8.18
N ARG A 20 -1.28 -15.44 -8.42
CA ARG A 20 -0.15 -15.86 -7.59
C ARG A 20 0.98 -14.90 -7.90
N THR A 21 1.28 -14.05 -6.93
CA THR A 21 2.47 -13.21 -6.98
C THR A 21 3.69 -14.11 -7.14
N PRO A 22 4.61 -13.80 -8.07
CA PRO A 22 5.77 -14.65 -8.30
C PRO A 22 6.62 -14.70 -7.03
N PRO A 23 7.11 -15.89 -6.62
CA PRO A 23 7.96 -16.00 -5.43
C PRO A 23 9.24 -15.18 -5.65
N ARG A 24 9.78 -14.62 -4.56
CA ARG A 24 11.11 -14.01 -4.54
C ARG A 24 12.14 -14.99 -5.15
N PRO A 25 13.16 -14.52 -5.88
CA PRO A 25 14.19 -15.41 -6.37
C PRO A 25 14.92 -16.09 -5.20
N THR A 26 15.25 -17.37 -5.37
CA THR A 26 16.01 -18.17 -4.41
C THR A 26 17.30 -18.67 -5.05
N GLY A 27 18.26 -19.07 -4.23
CA GLY A 27 19.57 -19.53 -4.69
C GLY A 27 20.59 -18.42 -4.91
N THR A 28 21.74 -18.79 -5.45
CA THR A 28 22.90 -17.92 -5.61
C THR A 28 22.67 -16.89 -6.71
N ALA A 29 22.78 -15.60 -6.36
CA ALA A 29 22.79 -14.51 -7.31
C ALA A 29 24.19 -14.30 -7.89
N GLY A 30 24.27 -13.90 -9.17
CA GLY A 30 25.49 -13.36 -9.76
C GLY A 30 25.48 -11.82 -9.74
N PRO A 31 26.64 -11.15 -9.69
CA PRO A 31 26.70 -9.71 -9.88
C PRO A 31 26.22 -9.33 -11.29
N ASP A 32 25.48 -8.23 -11.38
CA ASP A 32 24.96 -7.68 -12.63
C ASP A 32 24.87 -6.14 -12.56
N PRO A 33 25.89 -5.42 -13.02
CA PRO A 33 25.87 -3.96 -13.05
C PRO A 33 24.70 -3.37 -13.86
N SER A 34 24.20 -4.09 -14.89
CA SER A 34 23.10 -3.61 -15.73
C SER A 34 21.76 -3.54 -14.99
N ALA A 35 21.62 -4.24 -13.86
CA ALA A 35 20.44 -4.16 -13.01
C ALA A 35 20.21 -2.72 -12.48
N THR A 36 21.28 -1.96 -12.29
CA THR A 36 21.22 -0.54 -11.88
C THR A 36 20.55 0.33 -12.95
N GLU A 37 20.98 0.18 -14.21
CA GLU A 37 20.39 0.87 -15.35
C GLU A 37 18.94 0.42 -15.60
N ALA A 38 18.67 -0.88 -15.44
CA ALA A 38 17.34 -1.44 -15.52
C ALA A 38 16.40 -0.82 -14.47
N PHE A 39 16.88 -0.62 -13.24
CA PHE A 39 16.12 0.07 -12.20
C PHE A 39 15.85 1.53 -12.53
N ILE A 40 16.89 2.29 -12.95
CA ILE A 40 16.73 3.70 -13.34
C ILE A 40 15.73 3.85 -14.48
N SER A 41 15.73 2.91 -15.43
CA SER A 41 14.76 2.86 -16.53
C SER A 41 13.36 2.57 -16.03
N ALA A 42 13.19 1.53 -15.20
CA ALA A 42 11.91 1.11 -14.64
C ALA A 42 11.25 2.20 -13.77
N THR A 43 12.04 3.02 -13.07
CA THR A 43 11.54 4.09 -12.20
C THR A 43 11.62 5.48 -12.83
N THR A 44 11.72 5.58 -14.16
CA THR A 44 11.77 6.89 -14.85
C THR A 44 10.56 7.77 -14.50
N ALA A 45 9.37 7.18 -14.34
CA ALA A 45 8.16 7.90 -13.95
C ALA A 45 8.26 8.55 -12.55
N CYS A 46 9.09 8.00 -11.66
CA CYS A 46 9.30 8.49 -10.30
C CYS A 46 10.22 9.72 -10.22
N ARG A 47 10.84 10.14 -11.34
CA ARG A 47 11.70 11.33 -11.35
C ARG A 47 10.87 12.57 -11.05
N GLY A 48 11.21 13.26 -9.96
CA GLY A 48 10.45 14.44 -9.52
C GLY A 48 9.08 14.10 -8.93
N PHE A 49 8.86 12.86 -8.50
CA PHE A 49 7.66 12.46 -7.78
C PHE A 49 7.56 13.21 -6.45
N ARG A 50 6.42 13.88 -6.23
CA ARG A 50 6.17 14.82 -5.13
C ARG A 50 4.87 14.49 -4.44
N SER A 51 3.81 14.21 -5.19
CA SER A 51 2.48 13.99 -4.62
C SER A 51 1.76 12.84 -5.31
N LEU A 52 0.80 12.28 -4.59
CA LEU A 52 -0.10 11.22 -5.05
C LEU A 52 -1.49 11.49 -4.50
N THR A 53 -2.49 11.44 -5.37
CA THR A 53 -3.89 11.29 -4.98
C THR A 53 -4.48 10.04 -5.63
N GLY A 54 -5.47 9.43 -4.99
CA GLY A 54 -6.19 8.32 -5.58
C GLY A 54 -7.04 7.55 -4.58
N GLU A 55 -7.75 6.56 -5.09
CA GLU A 55 -8.54 5.64 -4.29
C GLU A 55 -7.76 4.35 -4.02
N LEU A 56 -7.69 3.94 -2.75
CA LEU A 56 -7.10 2.68 -2.31
C LEU A 56 -8.22 1.74 -1.87
N SER A 57 -8.54 0.76 -2.73
CA SER A 57 -9.42 -0.35 -2.37
C SER A 57 -8.61 -1.40 -1.60
N LEU A 58 -8.84 -1.50 -0.29
CA LEU A 58 -8.10 -2.33 0.66
C LEU A 58 -8.81 -3.68 0.90
N SER A 59 -8.01 -4.73 1.00
CA SER A 59 -8.47 -6.07 1.40
C SER A 59 -7.34 -6.87 2.04
N GLY A 60 -7.67 -7.79 2.94
CA GLY A 60 -6.72 -8.75 3.50
C GLY A 60 -6.79 -8.82 5.01
N ARG A 61 -5.63 -8.91 5.65
CA ARG A 61 -5.49 -9.00 7.10
C ARG A 61 -4.43 -8.01 7.60
N ALA A 62 -4.72 -7.35 8.71
CA ALA A 62 -3.84 -6.39 9.37
C ALA A 62 -3.88 -6.65 10.88
N ALA A 63 -2.72 -6.81 11.52
CA ALA A 63 -2.61 -7.14 12.94
C ALA A 63 -3.49 -8.34 13.36
N GLY A 64 -3.64 -9.33 12.49
CA GLY A 64 -4.50 -10.50 12.74
C GLY A 64 -5.98 -10.30 12.40
N GLU A 65 -6.44 -9.09 12.11
CA GLU A 65 -7.85 -8.79 11.83
C GLU A 65 -8.14 -8.65 10.34
N ARG A 66 -9.33 -9.11 9.91
CA ARG A 66 -9.73 -8.96 8.51
C ARG A 66 -10.07 -7.51 8.22
N ILE A 67 -9.49 -6.96 7.15
CA ILE A 67 -9.81 -5.61 6.69
C ILE A 67 -10.43 -5.63 5.30
N ARG A 68 -11.38 -4.73 5.06
CA ARG A 68 -11.97 -4.46 3.74
C ARG A 68 -12.57 -3.06 3.74
N GLY A 69 -12.19 -2.25 2.77
CA GLY A 69 -12.72 -0.89 2.66
C GLY A 69 -12.10 -0.12 1.51
N ARG A 70 -12.51 1.13 1.37
CA ARG A 70 -11.89 2.08 0.43
C ARG A 70 -11.34 3.26 1.22
N VAL A 71 -10.18 3.73 0.82
CA VAL A 71 -9.53 4.91 1.39
C VAL A 71 -9.24 5.89 0.27
N ILE A 72 -9.69 7.14 0.40
CA ILE A 72 -9.22 8.21 -0.48
C ILE A 72 -7.90 8.72 0.11
N ALA A 73 -6.85 8.74 -0.69
CA ALA A 73 -5.52 9.15 -0.28
C ALA A 73 -5.11 10.45 -0.97
N GLY A 74 -4.50 11.35 -0.20
CA GLY A 74 -3.70 12.46 -0.66
C GLY A 74 -2.38 12.46 0.11
N LEU A 75 -1.27 12.33 -0.59
CA LEU A 75 0.06 12.22 -0.01
C LEU A 75 0.98 13.21 -0.72
N GLU A 76 1.82 13.91 0.03
CA GLU A 76 2.80 14.83 -0.54
C GLU A 76 4.13 14.74 0.23
N ALA A 77 5.22 14.95 -0.51
CA ALA A 77 6.59 14.95 0.00
C ALA A 77 6.76 15.87 1.21
N GLY A 78 7.61 15.47 2.15
CA GLY A 78 7.76 16.18 3.42
C GLY A 78 6.69 15.78 4.45
N GLY A 79 6.16 14.57 4.30
CA GLY A 79 5.30 13.93 5.29
C GLY A 79 3.88 14.50 5.40
N SER A 80 3.31 15.03 4.32
CA SER A 80 1.92 15.48 4.30
C SER A 80 0.97 14.33 3.91
N VAL A 81 -0.12 14.18 4.66
CA VAL A 81 -1.05 13.06 4.52
C VAL A 81 -2.49 13.49 4.71
N ARG A 82 -3.37 12.95 3.87
CA ARG A 82 -4.81 12.88 4.06
C ARG A 82 -5.28 11.49 3.67
N LEU A 83 -5.87 10.74 4.61
CA LEU A 83 -6.51 9.46 4.37
C LEU A 83 -7.94 9.50 4.89
N GLU A 84 -8.90 9.19 4.03
CA GLU A 84 -10.31 9.14 4.41
C GLU A 84 -10.89 7.75 4.17
N GLY A 85 -11.34 7.08 5.24
CA GLY A 85 -12.05 5.81 5.15
C GLY A 85 -13.47 6.02 4.64
N VAL A 86 -13.74 5.59 3.42
CA VAL A 86 -15.06 5.80 2.79
C VAL A 86 -16.10 4.87 3.39
N ALA A 87 -17.21 5.44 3.84
CA ALA A 87 -18.38 4.69 4.27
C ALA A 87 -19.41 4.56 3.13
N PRO A 88 -20.24 3.49 3.11
CA PRO A 88 -21.34 3.39 2.16
C PRO A 88 -22.37 4.52 2.32
N PHE A 89 -22.59 4.99 3.55
CA PHE A 89 -23.52 6.05 3.91
C PHE A 89 -22.98 6.88 5.07
N GLY A 90 -23.35 8.17 5.10
CA GLY A 90 -23.00 9.10 6.17
C GLY A 90 -21.55 9.60 6.12
N PRO A 91 -21.02 10.12 7.23
CA PRO A 91 -19.65 10.63 7.27
C PRO A 91 -18.62 9.49 7.09
N PRO A 92 -17.38 9.83 6.69
CA PRO A 92 -16.27 8.89 6.63
C PRO A 92 -16.12 8.10 7.93
N VAL A 93 -15.62 6.87 7.81
CA VAL A 93 -15.33 6.01 8.97
C VAL A 93 -14.20 6.59 9.81
N PHE A 94 -13.20 7.18 9.15
CA PHE A 94 -12.14 7.94 9.79
C PHE A 94 -11.60 8.99 8.82
N ILE A 95 -10.96 10.02 9.38
CA ILE A 95 -10.19 11.02 8.63
C ILE A 95 -8.84 11.18 9.34
N LEU A 96 -7.75 10.84 8.67
CA LEU A 96 -6.39 11.13 9.10
C LEU A 96 -5.86 12.29 8.25
N ALA A 97 -5.49 13.41 8.85
CA ALA A 97 -4.86 14.51 8.11
C ALA A 97 -3.70 15.13 8.91
N GLY A 98 -2.63 15.50 8.21
CA GLY A 98 -1.41 15.95 8.85
C GLY A 98 -0.32 16.43 7.91
N LYS A 99 0.73 17.00 8.50
CA LYS A 99 1.93 17.53 7.85
C LYS A 99 3.16 17.13 8.66
N ALA A 100 4.32 17.09 8.00
CA ALA A 100 5.60 16.83 8.65
C ALA A 100 5.58 15.56 9.54
N GLU A 101 5.00 14.47 9.01
CA GLU A 101 4.91 13.16 9.68
C GLU A 101 4.11 13.14 10.98
N LYS A 102 3.34 14.18 11.26
CA LYS A 102 2.36 14.23 12.35
C LYS A 102 0.96 14.46 11.82
N ALA A 103 -0.01 13.78 12.42
CA ALA A 103 -1.39 13.84 11.99
C ALA A 103 -2.38 13.88 13.16
N THR A 104 -3.58 14.35 12.83
CA THR A 104 -4.78 14.18 13.64
C THR A 104 -5.67 13.13 12.98
N LEU A 105 -6.11 12.16 13.76
CA LEU A 105 -7.11 11.16 13.40
C LEU A 105 -8.44 11.54 14.05
N LEU A 106 -9.47 11.77 13.24
CA LEU A 106 -10.85 11.91 13.68
C LEU A 106 -11.63 10.65 13.33
N LEU A 107 -12.42 10.17 14.29
CA LEU A 107 -13.42 9.12 14.11
C LEU A 107 -14.80 9.78 14.23
N PRO A 108 -15.42 10.21 13.11
CA PRO A 108 -16.61 11.05 13.16
C PRO A 108 -17.81 10.42 13.85
N ARG A 109 -17.95 9.08 13.79
CA ARG A 109 -19.10 8.35 14.32
C ARG A 109 -18.98 8.10 15.81
N GLU A 110 -17.76 7.84 16.26
CA GLU A 110 -17.43 7.62 17.66
C GLU A 110 -17.20 8.93 18.40
N HIS A 111 -17.21 10.07 17.69
CA HIS A 111 -16.88 11.40 18.23
C HIS A 111 -15.52 11.42 18.94
N ARG A 112 -14.56 10.62 18.46
CA ARG A 112 -13.21 10.52 19.07
C ARG A 112 -12.16 11.21 18.21
N VAL A 113 -11.15 11.78 18.86
CA VAL A 113 -10.01 12.41 18.17
C VAL A 113 -8.67 12.06 18.82
N LEU A 114 -7.69 11.68 18.00
CA LEU A 114 -6.29 11.52 18.38
C LEU A 114 -5.48 12.61 17.67
N LYS A 115 -4.87 13.52 18.44
CA LYS A 115 -4.17 14.70 17.90
C LYS A 115 -2.65 14.53 17.95
N ASP A 116 -1.95 15.30 17.12
CA ASP A 116 -0.48 15.47 17.12
C ASP A 116 0.31 14.16 17.24
N THR A 117 -0.14 13.10 16.55
CA THR A 117 0.48 11.78 16.64
C THR A 117 1.28 11.48 15.38
N ALA A 118 2.42 10.81 15.54
CA ALA A 118 3.24 10.38 14.41
C ALA A 118 2.42 9.49 13.45
N VAL A 119 2.49 9.77 12.14
CA VAL A 119 1.73 9.02 11.11
C VAL A 119 2.05 7.53 11.20
N ALA A 120 3.33 7.17 11.32
CA ALA A 120 3.77 5.79 11.46
C ALA A 120 3.13 5.07 12.65
N ALA A 121 2.98 5.75 13.79
CA ALA A 121 2.36 5.17 14.98
C ALA A 121 0.85 4.94 14.76
N VAL A 122 0.15 5.89 14.13
CA VAL A 122 -1.27 5.74 13.81
C VAL A 122 -1.49 4.60 12.82
N LEU A 123 -0.72 4.55 11.73
CA LEU A 123 -0.83 3.49 10.72
C LEU A 123 -0.44 2.13 11.28
N GLU A 124 0.54 2.04 12.16
CA GLU A 124 0.88 0.79 12.85
C GLU A 124 -0.30 0.29 13.68
N ARG A 125 -0.97 1.18 14.41
CA ARG A 125 -2.14 0.79 15.22
C ARG A 125 -3.35 0.42 14.37
N LEU A 126 -3.57 1.08 13.23
CA LEU A 126 -4.71 0.82 12.35
C LEU A 126 -4.52 -0.40 11.44
N THR A 127 -3.32 -0.59 10.92
CA THR A 127 -3.05 -1.53 9.80
C THR A 127 -1.91 -2.50 10.10
N GLY A 128 -1.22 -2.36 11.23
CA GLY A 128 0.03 -3.04 11.51
C GLY A 128 1.23 -2.49 10.73
N LEU A 129 1.03 -1.53 9.81
CA LEU A 129 2.09 -0.93 9.00
C LEU A 129 2.68 0.29 9.69
N ALA A 130 3.88 0.16 10.27
CA ALA A 130 4.64 1.27 10.81
C ALA A 130 5.32 2.06 9.68
N LEU A 131 4.53 2.83 8.91
CA LEU A 131 5.00 3.62 7.77
C LEU A 131 4.70 5.10 7.99
N GLY A 132 5.68 5.96 7.74
CA GLY A 132 5.44 7.40 7.60
C GLY A 132 4.59 7.72 6.37
N ALA A 133 4.16 8.97 6.26
CA ALA A 133 3.46 9.47 5.08
C ALA A 133 4.34 9.40 3.83
N ASP A 134 5.63 9.75 3.93
CA ASP A 134 6.57 9.64 2.82
C ASP A 134 6.86 8.18 2.42
N ASP A 135 7.03 7.29 3.40
CA ASP A 135 7.22 5.87 3.11
C ASP A 135 5.97 5.26 2.46
N LEU A 136 4.77 5.62 2.93
CA LEU A 136 3.51 5.19 2.32
C LEU A 136 3.40 5.69 0.87
N ARG A 137 3.73 6.97 0.62
CA ARG A 137 3.75 7.59 -0.72
C ARG A 137 4.70 6.84 -1.67
N LEU A 138 5.92 6.57 -1.21
CA LEU A 138 6.95 5.87 -1.99
C LEU A 138 6.63 4.39 -2.20
N MET A 139 6.04 3.73 -1.20
CA MET A 139 5.67 2.33 -1.28
C MET A 139 4.50 2.11 -2.23
N VAL A 140 3.42 2.88 -2.10
CA VAL A 140 2.19 2.72 -2.92
C VAL A 140 2.46 3.04 -4.39
N SER A 141 3.33 4.02 -4.67
CA SER A 141 3.71 4.38 -6.04
C SER A 141 4.74 3.44 -6.68
N GLY A 142 5.38 2.55 -5.91
CA GLY A 142 6.49 1.73 -6.40
C GLY A 142 7.78 2.52 -6.66
N CYS A 143 7.88 3.77 -6.20
CA CYS A 143 9.08 4.59 -6.36
C CYS A 143 10.18 4.25 -5.36
N LEU A 144 9.82 3.68 -4.20
CA LEU A 144 10.69 3.08 -3.17
C LEU A 144 11.68 4.02 -2.45
N ALA A 145 12.18 5.08 -3.09
CA ALA A 145 13.06 6.09 -2.49
C ALA A 145 12.96 7.41 -3.29
N ASP A 146 12.95 8.56 -2.60
CA ASP A 146 12.92 9.88 -3.25
C ASP A 146 14.24 10.20 -4.00
N HIS A 147 15.38 9.80 -3.43
CA HIS A 147 16.71 9.97 -3.99
C HIS A 147 17.43 8.62 -4.06
N ALA A 148 16.89 7.73 -4.88
CA ALA A 148 17.46 6.39 -5.05
C ALA A 148 18.91 6.48 -5.56
N ALA A 149 19.83 5.86 -4.82
CA ALA A 149 21.20 5.57 -5.24
C ALA A 149 21.34 4.03 -5.39
N PRO A 150 20.79 3.43 -6.45
CA PRO A 150 20.82 1.99 -6.64
C PRO A 150 22.27 1.48 -6.71
N ALA A 151 22.54 0.42 -5.97
CA ALA A 151 23.84 -0.22 -5.89
C ALA A 151 23.70 -1.74 -5.89
N GLU A 152 24.84 -2.45 -5.97
CA GLU A 152 24.91 -3.91 -5.83
C GLU A 152 23.92 -4.64 -6.74
N GLY A 153 23.97 -4.32 -8.03
CA GLY A 153 23.15 -5.01 -9.03
C GLY A 153 23.40 -6.51 -9.01
N ARG A 154 22.32 -7.28 -8.94
CA ARG A 154 22.30 -8.74 -8.85
C ARG A 154 21.36 -9.32 -9.88
N GLN A 155 21.67 -10.52 -10.37
CA GLN A 155 20.78 -11.30 -11.21
C GLN A 155 20.69 -12.76 -10.77
N TRP A 156 19.55 -13.38 -11.05
CA TRP A 156 19.34 -14.81 -10.89
C TRP A 156 18.94 -15.45 -12.23
N PRO A 157 19.18 -16.77 -12.40
CA PRO A 157 18.56 -17.53 -13.47
C PRO A 157 17.05 -17.29 -13.55
N GLY A 158 16.52 -17.24 -14.78
CA GLY A 158 15.11 -16.95 -15.01
C GLY A 158 14.75 -15.46 -15.07
N GLY A 159 15.73 -14.57 -15.15
CA GLY A 159 15.54 -13.15 -15.52
C GLY A 159 15.08 -12.23 -14.39
N TRP A 160 15.33 -12.62 -13.14
CA TRP A 160 15.21 -11.72 -12.00
C TRP A 160 16.46 -10.87 -11.89
N GLN A 161 16.25 -9.58 -11.68
CA GLN A 161 17.30 -8.64 -11.30
C GLN A 161 16.94 -8.01 -9.95
N ALA A 162 17.93 -7.53 -9.21
CA ALA A 162 17.70 -6.72 -8.02
C ALA A 162 18.78 -5.66 -7.85
N VAL A 163 18.43 -4.60 -7.14
CA VAL A 163 19.34 -3.55 -6.70
C VAL A 163 19.09 -3.23 -5.22
N THR A 164 20.16 -2.94 -4.49
CA THR A 164 20.09 -2.42 -3.13
C THR A 164 19.80 -0.91 -3.18
N LEU A 165 18.86 -0.43 -2.36
CA LEU A 165 18.41 0.96 -2.28
C LEU A 165 18.64 1.53 -0.88
N GLY A 166 19.87 1.46 -0.38
CA GLY A 166 20.20 1.77 1.01
C GLY A 166 20.20 0.52 1.90
N PRO A 167 20.23 0.67 3.23
CA PRO A 167 20.54 -0.43 4.16
C PRO A 167 19.44 -1.50 4.27
N ASP A 168 18.19 -1.14 4.04
CA ASP A 168 17.02 -1.95 4.36
C ASP A 168 16.04 -2.13 3.19
N ARG A 169 16.44 -1.69 1.98
CA ARG A 169 15.57 -1.72 0.79
C ARG A 169 16.23 -2.45 -0.35
N VAL A 170 15.50 -3.38 -0.95
CA VAL A 170 15.92 -4.09 -2.17
C VAL A 170 14.78 -4.03 -3.18
N ALA A 171 15.03 -3.48 -4.36
CA ALA A 171 14.07 -3.52 -5.45
C ALA A 171 14.34 -4.74 -6.33
N TYR A 172 13.30 -5.47 -6.70
CA TYR A 172 13.38 -6.61 -7.60
C TYR A 172 12.67 -6.32 -8.90
N LEU A 173 13.34 -6.64 -10.00
CA LEU A 173 12.92 -6.33 -11.36
C LEU A 173 12.70 -7.59 -12.18
N ARG A 174 11.78 -7.46 -13.13
CA ARG A 174 11.56 -8.44 -14.20
C ARG A 174 11.41 -7.70 -15.52
N LEU A 175 11.81 -8.36 -16.59
CA LEU A 175 11.41 -7.95 -17.93
C LEU A 175 9.93 -8.31 -18.16
N GLN A 176 9.13 -7.30 -18.46
CA GLN A 176 7.74 -7.43 -18.91
C GLN A 176 7.60 -6.67 -20.22
N GLN A 177 7.11 -7.34 -21.28
CA GLN A 177 7.01 -6.73 -22.62
C GLN A 177 8.33 -6.06 -23.08
N ARG A 178 9.46 -6.73 -22.79
CA ARG A 178 10.84 -6.25 -23.08
C ARG A 178 11.26 -4.96 -22.36
N ARG A 179 10.54 -4.55 -21.31
CA ARG A 179 10.91 -3.42 -20.46
C ARG A 179 11.17 -3.89 -19.03
N PRO A 180 12.17 -3.35 -18.34
CA PRO A 180 12.35 -3.62 -16.92
C PRO A 180 11.20 -2.98 -16.14
N VAL A 181 10.64 -3.74 -15.20
CA VAL A 181 9.56 -3.30 -14.31
C VAL A 181 9.92 -3.75 -12.90
N VAL A 182 9.76 -2.85 -11.92
CA VAL A 182 9.85 -3.20 -10.50
C VAL A 182 8.62 -4.04 -10.17
N VAL A 183 8.82 -5.32 -9.90
CA VAL A 183 7.70 -6.24 -9.63
C VAL A 183 7.47 -6.45 -8.15
N ALA A 184 8.45 -6.15 -7.30
CA ALA A 184 8.35 -6.33 -5.88
C ALA A 184 9.57 -5.70 -5.16
N ALA A 185 9.46 -5.41 -3.87
CA ALA A 185 10.54 -4.85 -3.05
C ALA A 185 10.57 -5.46 -1.64
N ASP A 186 11.76 -5.58 -1.06
CA ASP A 186 11.90 -5.69 0.39
C ASP A 186 12.08 -4.26 0.93
N TYR A 187 11.32 -3.90 1.96
CA TYR A 187 11.20 -2.54 2.48
C TYR A 187 11.19 -2.60 4.01
N GLY A 188 12.37 -2.66 4.61
CA GLY A 188 12.54 -2.95 6.04
C GLY A 188 11.90 -4.30 6.40
N PRO A 189 10.93 -4.35 7.33
CA PRO A 189 10.26 -5.60 7.71
C PRO A 189 9.22 -6.06 6.68
N TRP A 190 8.95 -5.28 5.62
CA TRP A 190 7.87 -5.51 4.68
C TRP A 190 8.35 -6.17 3.39
N ARG A 191 7.60 -7.16 2.92
CA ARG A 191 7.66 -7.64 1.53
C ARG A 191 6.52 -6.99 0.75
N VAL A 192 6.89 -6.24 -0.27
CA VAL A 192 5.96 -5.54 -1.15
C VAL A 192 5.98 -6.19 -2.52
N ASP A 193 4.81 -6.41 -3.10
CA ASP A 193 4.65 -6.93 -4.45
C ASP A 193 3.77 -6.00 -5.28
N TYR A 194 4.15 -5.85 -6.55
CA TYR A 194 3.59 -4.90 -7.49
C TYR A 194 3.08 -5.60 -8.75
N SER A 195 1.87 -5.24 -9.17
CA SER A 195 1.33 -5.71 -10.45
C SER A 195 0.43 -4.66 -11.10
N GLU A 196 -0.03 -5.00 -12.32
CA GLU A 196 -0.95 -4.17 -13.11
C GLU A 196 -0.41 -2.76 -13.37
N HIS A 197 0.88 -2.67 -13.73
CA HIS A 197 1.53 -1.38 -13.99
C HIS A 197 0.83 -0.62 -15.11
N ARG A 198 0.51 0.65 -14.83
CA ARG A 198 -0.03 1.60 -15.81
C ARG A 198 0.69 2.93 -15.68
N SER A 199 1.18 3.44 -16.81
CA SER A 199 1.94 4.69 -16.91
C SER A 199 3.14 4.77 -15.96
N GLY A 200 3.83 3.64 -15.74
CA GLY A 200 5.02 3.56 -14.88
C GLY A 200 4.76 3.31 -13.39
N TYR A 201 3.50 3.27 -12.96
CA TYR A 201 3.13 3.03 -11.56
C TYR A 201 2.34 1.72 -11.41
N PRO A 202 2.47 0.97 -10.30
CA PRO A 202 1.64 -0.19 -10.03
C PRO A 202 0.17 0.21 -9.84
N ARG A 203 -0.75 -0.73 -10.05
CA ARG A 203 -2.18 -0.57 -9.69
C ARG A 203 -2.63 -1.57 -8.64
N VAL A 204 -1.78 -2.55 -8.32
CA VAL A 204 -1.97 -3.45 -7.20
C VAL A 204 -0.68 -3.47 -6.40
N VAL A 205 -0.81 -3.23 -5.10
CA VAL A 205 0.28 -3.26 -4.13
C VAL A 205 -0.12 -4.23 -3.03
N ARG A 206 0.66 -5.30 -2.84
CA ARG A 206 0.46 -6.24 -1.74
C ARG A 206 1.62 -6.11 -0.76
N VAL A 207 1.31 -5.90 0.51
CA VAL A 207 2.27 -5.71 1.58
C VAL A 207 2.10 -6.83 2.59
N ARG A 208 3.21 -7.51 2.91
CA ARG A 208 3.26 -8.62 3.86
C ARG A 208 4.36 -8.39 4.88
N ARG A 209 4.12 -8.77 6.13
CA ARG A 209 5.18 -8.79 7.15
C ARG A 209 6.16 -9.94 6.86
N THR A 210 7.44 -9.70 7.07
CA THR A 210 8.45 -10.75 7.02
C THR A 210 8.49 -11.50 8.34
N GLY A 211 8.49 -12.83 8.29
CA GLY A 211 8.64 -13.68 9.48
C GLY A 211 7.33 -14.07 10.19
N ASP A 212 6.22 -13.39 9.91
CA ASP A 212 4.89 -13.76 10.37
C ASP A 212 3.79 -13.38 9.36
N ALA A 213 2.59 -13.95 9.52
CA ALA A 213 1.44 -13.71 8.65
C ALA A 213 0.41 -12.75 9.27
N THR A 214 0.82 -11.91 10.22
CA THR A 214 -0.10 -11.01 10.94
C THR A 214 -0.62 -9.88 10.06
N THR A 215 0.18 -9.48 9.06
CA THR A 215 -0.18 -8.46 8.07
C THR A 215 0.04 -9.00 6.66
N ASP A 216 -1.04 -9.01 5.89
CA ASP A 216 -1.10 -9.30 4.46
C ASP A 216 -2.22 -8.46 3.85
N VAL A 217 -1.87 -7.27 3.37
CA VAL A 217 -2.80 -6.26 2.87
C VAL A 217 -2.57 -6.06 1.39
N THR A 218 -3.64 -6.11 0.61
CA THR A 218 -3.64 -5.73 -0.80
C THR A 218 -4.41 -4.43 -0.97
N ALA A 219 -3.74 -3.42 -1.54
CA ALA A 219 -4.34 -2.19 -2.03
C ALA A 219 -4.44 -2.25 -3.55
N ARG A 220 -5.66 -2.04 -4.09
CA ARG A 220 -5.85 -1.69 -5.49
C ARG A 220 -5.96 -0.18 -5.61
N VAL A 221 -5.14 0.41 -6.47
CA VAL A 221 -5.03 1.85 -6.67
C VAL A 221 -5.91 2.25 -7.86
N GLY A 222 -7.03 2.91 -7.59
CA GLY A 222 -7.90 3.55 -8.56
C GLY A 222 -7.62 5.05 -8.67
N GLU A 223 -8.03 5.66 -9.78
CA GLU A 223 -7.99 7.13 -9.98
C GLU A 223 -6.65 7.78 -9.59
N LEU A 224 -5.55 7.10 -9.90
CA LEU A 224 -4.22 7.56 -9.53
C LEU A 224 -3.84 8.82 -10.31
N GLU A 225 -3.66 9.92 -9.59
CA GLU A 225 -3.00 11.12 -10.07
C GLU A 225 -1.70 11.34 -9.30
N VAL A 226 -0.67 11.81 -9.99
CA VAL A 226 0.66 12.03 -9.43
C VAL A 226 1.12 13.43 -9.79
N ASN A 227 1.89 14.04 -8.88
CA ASN A 227 2.40 15.41 -9.04
C ASN A 227 1.29 16.46 -9.29
N THR A 228 0.06 16.18 -8.84
CA THR A 228 -1.01 17.16 -8.81
C THR A 228 -0.83 18.10 -7.61
N THR A 229 -1.24 19.35 -7.76
CA THR A 229 -1.20 20.31 -6.65
C THR A 229 -2.37 20.02 -5.72
N ILE A 230 -2.06 19.61 -4.49
CA ILE A 230 -3.07 19.37 -3.46
C ILE A 230 -3.25 20.67 -2.68
N ASN A 231 -4.49 21.09 -2.45
CA ASN A 231 -4.75 22.27 -1.61
C ASN A 231 -4.14 22.05 -0.21
N PRO A 232 -3.25 22.93 0.29
CA PRO A 232 -2.61 22.75 1.59
C PRO A 232 -3.55 22.65 2.79
N LEU A 233 -4.80 23.10 2.65
CA LEU A 233 -5.86 22.94 3.65
C LEU A 233 -6.36 21.49 3.75
N ALA A 234 -6.22 20.67 2.72
CA ALA A 234 -6.61 19.25 2.75
C ALA A 234 -5.84 18.46 3.81
N PHE A 235 -4.62 18.89 4.13
CA PHE A 235 -3.76 18.30 5.16
C PHE A 235 -4.01 18.86 6.57
N THR A 236 -5.08 19.65 6.74
CA THR A 236 -5.51 20.19 8.02
C THR A 236 -6.89 19.62 8.34
N LEU A 237 -7.18 19.40 9.61
CA LEU A 237 -8.46 18.84 10.05
C LEU A 237 -9.18 19.81 10.97
N ASP A 238 -10.40 20.17 10.58
CA ASP A 238 -11.32 20.89 11.47
C ASP A 238 -11.93 19.87 12.45
N VAL A 239 -11.43 19.90 13.68
CA VAL A 239 -11.90 19.00 14.74
C VAL A 239 -13.14 19.61 15.40
N PRO A 240 -14.29 18.92 15.41
CA PRO A 240 -15.48 19.40 16.12
C PRO A 240 -15.19 19.63 17.61
N LEU A 241 -15.75 20.70 18.18
CA LEU A 241 -15.56 21.04 19.60
C LEU A 241 -16.02 19.92 20.56
N ALA A 242 -17.03 19.14 20.13
CA ALA A 242 -17.58 18.03 20.91
C ALA A 242 -16.82 16.70 20.72
N ALA A 243 -15.67 16.69 20.03
CA ALA A 243 -14.89 15.46 19.86
C ALA A 243 -14.07 15.14 21.12
N ASP A 244 -14.30 13.96 21.69
CA ASP A 244 -13.61 13.48 22.88
C ASP A 244 -12.20 12.99 22.53
N PRO A 245 -11.15 13.43 23.26
CA PRO A 245 -9.80 12.94 23.04
C PRO A 245 -9.69 11.41 23.21
N MET A 246 -8.79 10.81 22.45
CA MET A 246 -8.36 9.43 22.62
C MET A 246 -6.85 9.31 22.55
N THR A 247 -6.34 8.27 23.17
CA THR A 247 -4.94 7.87 23.15
C THR A 247 -4.68 6.87 22.03
N LEU A 248 -3.39 6.66 21.72
CA LEU A 248 -2.97 5.68 20.73
C LEU A 248 -3.31 4.24 21.14
N ASP A 249 -3.34 3.93 22.44
CA ASP A 249 -3.68 2.60 22.93
C ASP A 249 -5.19 2.32 22.83
N GLU A 250 -6.02 3.33 23.05
CA GLU A 250 -7.48 3.22 22.84
C GLU A 250 -7.85 3.01 21.37
N LEU A 251 -7.03 3.45 20.40
CA LEU A 251 -7.36 3.31 18.98
C LEU A 251 -7.59 1.84 18.55
N ARG A 252 -6.88 0.88 19.19
CA ARG A 252 -7.04 -0.54 18.87
C ARG A 252 -8.42 -1.09 19.22
N SER A 253 -9.07 -0.57 20.26
CA SER A 253 -10.40 -1.06 20.66
C SER A 253 -11.51 -0.62 19.71
N VAL A 254 -11.27 0.42 18.89
CA VAL A 254 -12.27 0.96 17.95
C VAL A 254 -12.23 0.28 16.58
N ALA A 255 -11.06 -0.22 16.17
CA ALA A 255 -10.84 -1.04 14.97
C ALA A 255 -11.60 -0.56 13.70
N PRO A 256 -11.42 0.70 13.24
CA PRO A 256 -12.27 1.31 12.21
C PRO A 256 -12.17 0.67 10.81
N LEU A 257 -11.16 -0.18 10.57
CA LEU A 257 -10.97 -0.89 9.30
C LEU A 257 -11.55 -2.30 9.30
N VAL A 258 -12.00 -2.78 10.46
CA VAL A 258 -12.65 -4.08 10.58
C VAL A 258 -14.10 -3.94 10.10
N PRO A 259 -14.55 -4.79 9.16
CA PRO A 259 -15.93 -4.72 8.68
C PRO A 259 -16.91 -4.94 9.81
N LYS A 260 -17.80 -3.96 10.04
CA LYS A 260 -18.91 -4.11 10.99
C LYS A 260 -19.92 -5.12 10.42
N GLU A 261 -20.40 -6.04 11.26
CA GLU A 261 -21.49 -6.95 10.89
C GLU A 261 -22.76 -6.12 10.59
N PRO A 262 -23.55 -6.51 9.55
CA PRO A 262 -24.76 -5.80 9.16
C PRO A 262 -25.87 -5.91 10.22
#